data_AF-A0AAV0XWW9-F1
#
_entry.id   AF-A0AAV0XWW9-F1
#
_cell.length_a   1.000
_cell.length_b   1.000
_cell.length_c   1.000
_cell.angle_alpha   90.00
_cell.angle_beta   90.00
_cell.angle_gamma   90.00
#
_symmetry.space_group_name_H-M   'P 1'
#
loop_
_entity.id
_entity.type
_entity.pdbx_description
1 polymer ?
#
loop_
_entity_poly.entity_id
_entity_poly.type
_entity_poly.pdbx_seq_one_letter_code
_entity_poly.pdbx_strand_id
1 'polypeptide(L)'
;MLKERRLKLRSGITYAIKYRSKLDDPLNYKITLLREDIKNRPYHVFGSHDKCANYFCDGPKPGERNIISEMENCGLWQDILFWEQEI
;
A
#
# COMPACT_ATOMS: atom_id res chain seq x y z
N MET A 1 -3.03 14.32 -9.11
CA MET A 1 -2.35 14.74 -7.86
C MET A 1 -2.92 14.13 -6.56
N LEU A 2 -4.16 14.39 -6.11
CA LEU A 2 -4.74 13.70 -4.92
C LEU A 2 -5.82 12.66 -5.26
N LYS A 3 -6.75 12.99 -6.18
CA LYS A 3 -7.79 12.04 -6.65
C LYS A 3 -7.21 10.74 -7.22
N GLU A 4 -6.10 10.85 -7.95
CA GLU A 4 -5.36 9.69 -8.48
C GLU A 4 -4.75 8.84 -7.38
N ARG A 5 -4.17 9.46 -6.34
CA ARG A 5 -3.58 8.73 -5.21
C ARG A 5 -4.67 7.98 -4.44
N ARG A 6 -5.82 8.61 -4.20
CA ARG A 6 -7.01 7.94 -3.64
C ARG A 6 -7.46 6.74 -4.49
N LEU A 7 -7.50 6.90 -5.81
CA LEU A 7 -7.84 5.79 -6.72
C LEU A 7 -6.81 4.67 -6.64
N LYS A 8 -5.50 5.00 -6.61
CA LYS A 8 -4.42 4.02 -6.42
C LYS A 8 -4.55 3.29 -5.10
N LEU A 9 -4.82 3.97 -3.98
CA LEU A 9 -5.02 3.33 -2.68
C LEU A 9 -6.09 2.24 -2.79
N ARG A 10 -7.28 2.59 -3.31
CA ARG A 10 -8.40 1.65 -3.47
C ARG A 10 -8.09 0.51 -4.45
N SER A 11 -7.59 0.84 -5.64
CA SER A 11 -7.39 -0.16 -6.70
C SER A 11 -6.32 -1.18 -6.34
N GLY A 12 -5.28 -0.78 -5.61
CA GLY A 12 -4.26 -1.72 -5.15
C GLY A 12 -4.74 -2.70 -4.11
N ILE A 13 -5.65 -2.29 -3.21
CA ILE A 13 -6.26 -3.22 -2.25
C ILE A 13 -7.07 -4.28 -3.01
N THR A 14 -7.89 -3.87 -3.98
CA THR A 14 -8.62 -4.82 -4.84
C THR A 14 -7.68 -5.74 -5.62
N TYR A 15 -6.55 -5.22 -6.12
CA TYR A 15 -5.56 -6.01 -6.81
C TYR A 15 -4.89 -7.04 -5.90
N ALA A 16 -4.49 -6.63 -4.69
CA ALA A 16 -3.91 -7.52 -3.68
C ALA A 16 -4.90 -8.64 -3.29
N ILE A 17 -6.17 -8.32 -3.05
CA ILE A 17 -7.22 -9.32 -2.76
C ILE A 17 -7.31 -10.33 -3.90
N LYS A 18 -7.40 -9.87 -5.16
CA LYS A 18 -7.51 -10.74 -6.34
C LYS A 18 -6.28 -11.61 -6.55
N TYR A 19 -5.09 -11.10 -6.21
CA TYR A 19 -3.85 -11.86 -6.29
C TYR A 19 -3.83 -12.95 -5.21
N ARG A 20 -4.00 -12.56 -3.94
CA ARG A 20 -3.95 -13.48 -2.79
C ARG A 20 -5.02 -14.55 -2.88
N SER A 21 -6.24 -14.23 -3.34
CA SER A 21 -7.33 -15.20 -3.46
C SER A 21 -7.04 -16.36 -4.44
N LYS A 22 -6.10 -16.17 -5.37
CA LYS A 22 -5.74 -17.17 -6.40
C LYS A 22 -4.56 -18.05 -5.98
N LEU A 23 -3.87 -17.73 -4.90
CA LEU A 23 -2.75 -18.54 -4.42
C LEU A 23 -3.26 -19.83 -3.79
N ASP A 24 -2.59 -20.94 -4.12
CA ASP A 24 -2.80 -22.26 -3.52
C ASP A 24 -2.05 -22.40 -2.18
N ASP A 25 -2.29 -21.42 -1.32
CA ASP A 25 -1.71 -21.31 0.01
C ASP A 25 -2.79 -21.48 1.10
N PRO A 26 -2.40 -21.84 2.33
CA PRO A 26 -3.30 -21.83 3.49
C PRO A 26 -4.00 -20.47 3.67
N LEU A 27 -5.28 -20.50 4.06
CA LEU A 27 -6.10 -19.29 4.19
C LEU A 27 -5.50 -18.27 5.18
N ASN A 28 -5.03 -18.74 6.34
CA ASN A 28 -4.38 -17.89 7.34
C ASN A 28 -3.14 -17.19 6.77
N TYR A 29 -2.31 -17.90 6.01
CA TYR A 29 -1.13 -17.34 5.37
C TYR A 29 -1.51 -16.25 4.35
N LYS A 30 -2.52 -16.51 3.51
CA LYS A 30 -3.06 -15.51 2.57
C LYS A 30 -3.57 -14.25 3.26
N ILE A 31 -4.27 -14.41 4.39
CA ILE A 31 -4.78 -13.29 5.19
C ILE A 31 -3.63 -12.47 5.77
N THR A 32 -2.61 -13.12 6.36
CA THR A 32 -1.42 -12.45 6.87
C THR A 32 -0.75 -11.62 5.78
N LEU A 33 -0.52 -12.20 4.60
CA LEU A 33 0.11 -11.48 3.50
C LEU A 33 -0.75 -10.35 2.94
N LEU A 34 -2.08 -10.54 2.88
CA LEU A 34 -3.00 -9.47 2.48
C LEU A 34 -2.97 -8.30 3.47
N ARG A 35 -2.87 -8.56 4.78
CA ARG A 35 -2.75 -7.52 5.80
C ARG A 35 -1.49 -6.69 5.60
N GLU A 36 -0.36 -7.33 5.30
CA GLU A 36 0.89 -6.63 4.99
C GLU A 36 0.80 -5.82 3.68
N ASP A 37 0.14 -6.35 2.64
CA ASP A 37 -0.12 -5.60 1.40
C ASP A 37 -0.96 -4.32 1.65
N ILE A 38 -1.99 -4.42 2.51
CA ILE A 38 -2.85 -3.30 2.89
C ILE A 38 -2.08 -2.25 3.69
N LYS A 39 -1.31 -2.66 4.70
CA LYS A 39 -0.48 -1.76 5.53
C LYS A 39 0.56 -1.02 4.70
N ASN A 40 1.20 -1.71 3.75
CA ASN A 40 2.20 -1.09 2.89
C ASN A 40 1.59 -0.20 1.79
N ARG A 41 0.26 -0.25 1.58
CA ARG A 41 -0.38 0.44 0.46
C ARG A 41 -0.16 1.95 0.45
N PRO A 42 -0.34 2.67 1.57
CA PRO A 42 -0.02 4.10 1.64
C PRO A 42 1.43 4.38 1.28
N TYR A 43 2.38 3.67 1.88
CA TYR A 43 3.82 3.84 1.65
C TYR A 43 4.15 3.78 0.14
N HIS A 44 3.69 2.74 -0.55
CA HIS A 44 3.85 2.62 -2.01
C HIS A 44 3.26 3.81 -2.76
N VAL A 45 2.02 4.21 -2.46
CA VAL A 45 1.34 5.30 -3.17
C VAL A 45 2.05 6.63 -2.97
N PHE A 46 2.77 6.81 -1.86
CA PHE A 46 3.46 8.04 -1.49
C PHE A 46 4.99 7.97 -1.69
N GLY A 47 5.50 6.88 -2.25
CA GLY A 47 6.84 6.79 -2.84
C GLY A 47 7.88 6.03 -2.03
N SER A 48 7.51 5.40 -0.91
CA SER A 48 8.37 4.39 -0.25
C SER A 48 8.02 3.01 -0.79
N HIS A 49 9.02 2.32 -1.33
CA HIS A 49 8.85 1.01 -1.95
C HIS A 49 9.50 -0.13 -1.15
N ASP A 50 10.04 0.15 0.03
CA ASP A 50 10.92 -0.75 0.80
C ASP A 50 10.26 -2.07 1.24
N LYS A 51 8.93 -2.06 1.39
CA LYS A 51 8.14 -3.23 1.80
C LYS A 51 7.22 -3.74 0.69
N CYS A 52 7.42 -3.29 -0.55
CA CYS A 52 6.58 -3.76 -1.65
C CYS A 52 6.88 -5.22 -2.00
N ALA A 53 5.83 -5.99 -2.23
CA ALA A 53 5.97 -7.33 -2.78
C ALA A 53 6.26 -7.28 -4.28
N ASN A 54 7.17 -8.16 -4.75
CA ASN A 54 7.65 -8.18 -6.14
C ASN A 54 6.55 -8.41 -7.18
N TYR A 55 5.43 -9.06 -6.81
CA TYR A 55 4.31 -9.26 -7.74
C TYR A 55 3.61 -7.94 -8.12
N PHE A 56 3.83 -6.89 -7.34
CA PHE A 56 3.08 -5.64 -7.40
C PHE A 56 3.95 -4.43 -7.78
N CYS A 57 5.25 -4.46 -7.48
CA CYS A 57 6.13 -3.32 -7.63
C CYS A 57 7.53 -3.74 -8.07
N ASP A 58 8.02 -3.08 -9.12
CA ASP A 58 9.39 -3.23 -9.64
C ASP A 58 10.35 -2.17 -9.07
N GLY A 59 9.94 -1.47 -8.02
CA GLY A 59 10.67 -0.36 -7.41
C GLY A 59 10.23 1.04 -7.89
N PRO A 60 10.99 2.08 -7.48
CA PRO A 60 10.65 3.47 -7.77
C PRO A 60 10.77 3.80 -9.26
N LYS A 61 9.84 4.62 -9.76
CA LYS A 61 9.87 5.09 -11.15
C LYS A 61 10.88 6.24 -11.32
N PRO A 62 11.44 6.45 -12.52
CA PRO A 62 12.32 7.58 -12.77
C PRO A 62 11.66 8.92 -12.40
N GLY A 63 12.31 9.68 -11.52
CA GLY A 63 11.81 10.96 -11.03
C GLY A 63 10.69 10.87 -9.97
N GLU A 64 10.34 9.68 -9.50
CA GLU A 64 9.39 9.51 -8.40
C GLU A 64 9.98 10.01 -7.07
N ARG A 65 9.27 10.92 -6.39
CA ARG A 65 9.66 11.42 -5.08
C ARG A 65 8.93 10.65 -3.98
N ASN A 66 9.67 10.28 -2.94
CA ASN A 66 9.08 9.93 -1.66
C ASN A 66 8.61 11.21 -0.96
N ILE A 67 7.30 11.34 -0.76
CA ILE A 67 6.67 12.53 -0.16
C ILE A 67 6.07 12.25 1.22
N ILE A 68 6.41 11.12 1.84
CA ILE A 68 5.87 10.75 3.17
C ILE A 68 6.17 11.85 4.20
N SER A 69 7.41 12.36 4.26
CA SER A 69 7.76 13.42 5.19
C SER A 69 6.99 14.72 4.97
N GLU A 70 6.65 15.06 3.72
CA GLU A 70 5.79 16.22 3.41
C GLU A 70 4.37 16.01 3.98
N MET A 71 3.87 14.77 3.94
CA MET A 71 2.55 14.42 4.46
C MET A 71 2.50 14.35 5.97
N GLU A 72 3.56 13.85 6.60
CA GLU A 72 3.71 13.86 8.06
C GLU A 72 3.69 15.30 8.58
N ASN A 73 4.43 16.20 7.92
CA ASN A 73 4.51 17.61 8.30
C ASN A 73 3.17 18.35 8.22
N CYS A 74 2.28 17.95 7.30
CA CYS A 74 0.95 18.57 7.17
C CYS A 74 -0.18 17.76 7.84
N GLY A 75 0.14 16.70 8.59
CA GLY A 75 -0.83 15.88 9.33
C GLY A 75 -1.65 14.88 8.50
N LEU A 76 -1.57 14.97 7.16
CA LEU A 76 -2.32 14.08 6.27
C LEU A 76 -1.89 12.61 6.37
N TRP A 77 -0.65 12.36 6.82
CA TRP A 77 -0.17 10.99 6.98
C TRP A 77 -0.94 10.24 8.07
N GLN A 78 -1.19 10.90 9.19
CA GLN A 78 -1.92 10.36 10.35
C GLN A 78 -3.38 10.06 9.98
N ASP A 79 -4.02 10.93 9.19
CA ASP A 79 -5.39 10.70 8.69
C ASP A 79 -5.49 9.44 7.82
N ILE A 80 -4.41 9.10 7.11
CA ILE A 80 -4.35 7.91 6.24
C ILE A 80 -4.02 6.66 7.03
N LEU A 81 -3.13 6.74 8.03
CA LEU A 81 -2.72 5.62 8.85
C LEU A 81 -3.64 5.32 10.04
N PHE A 82 -4.66 6.15 10.29
CA PHE A 82 -5.58 5.98 11.43
C PHE A 82 -6.21 4.57 11.52
N TRP A 83 -6.28 3.85 10.39
CA TRP A 83 -6.78 2.47 10.30
C TRP A 83 -5.83 1.38 10.85
N GLU A 84 -4.56 1.67 11.13
CA GLU A 84 -3.62 0.66 11.66
C GLU A 84 -3.95 0.18 13.07
N GLN A 85 -4.81 0.89 13.82
CA GLN A 85 -5.24 0.50 15.17
C GLN A 85 -6.44 -0.46 15.20
N GLU A 86 -7.10 -0.71 14.06
CA GLU A 86 -8.35 -1.51 13.99
C GLU A 86 -8.23 -2.81 13.15
N ILE A 87 -7.04 -3.11 12.58
CA ILE A 87 -6.76 -4.30 11.75
C ILE A 87 -5.73 -5.19 12.42
#